data_AF-A0A158NJR2-F1
#
_entry.id   AF-A0A158NJR2-F1
#
_cell.length_a   1.000
_cell.length_b   1.000
_cell.length_c   1.000
_cell.angle_alpha   90.00
_cell.angle_beta   90.00
_cell.angle_gamma   90.00
#
_symmetry.space_group_name_H-M   'P 1'
#
loop_
_entity.id
_entity.type
_entity.pdbx_description
1 polymer ?
#
loop_
_entity_poly.entity_id
_entity_poly.type
_entity_poly.pdbx_seq_one_letter_code
_entity_poly.pdbx_strand_id
1 'polypeptide(L)'
;MTDLLVHPDWTYQTGWRFKKRPGVDQFLEAVAPPQFEIVIYTAEQGMTVFPILDALDPNGYIMYRLVRDATRFVDGHHVKDLGALNRDLSRVIVIDWNEDSVKLNPENAFKLPRWTGNDDDTTLYDLAAFLKTILTANVQDVRDVLNYYRQFDNPLEMFKENRRKFLIQMEEEQNKQQDNSKVLISRWKPSFLRNR
;
A
#
# COMPACT_ATOMS: atom_id res chain seq x y z
N MET A 1 8.92 7.22 7.31
CA MET A 1 10.23 6.57 7.02
C MET A 1 10.59 5.63 8.18
N THR A 2 10.91 6.19 9.34
CA THR A 2 11.17 5.48 10.60
C THR A 2 9.96 4.63 11.00
N ASP A 3 10.21 3.40 11.41
CA ASP A 3 9.24 2.36 11.83
C ASP A 3 8.17 2.04 10.78
N LEU A 4 8.43 2.40 9.53
CA LEU A 4 7.59 2.07 8.38
C LEU A 4 8.38 1.34 7.29
N LEU A 5 9.54 1.88 6.89
CA LEU A 5 10.46 1.28 5.91
C LEU A 5 11.78 0.83 6.55
N VAL A 6 12.21 1.54 7.61
CA VAL A 6 13.45 1.27 8.33
C VAL A 6 13.21 1.43 9.83
N HIS A 7 13.93 0.67 10.66
CA HIS A 7 13.83 0.71 12.11
C HIS A 7 15.21 1.01 12.72
N PRO A 8 15.34 2.04 13.57
CA PRO A 8 16.59 2.31 14.26
C PRO A 8 16.83 1.24 15.34
N ASP A 9 18.01 0.64 15.33
CA ASP A 9 18.46 -0.33 16.31
C ASP A 9 19.79 0.15 16.91
N TRP A 10 19.94 0.01 18.23
CA TRP A 10 21.15 0.44 18.92
C TRP A 10 21.73 -0.67 19.76
N THR A 11 23.03 -0.91 19.60
CA THR A 11 23.78 -1.84 20.46
C THR A 11 25.09 -1.22 20.93
N TYR A 12 25.64 -1.72 22.05
CA TYR A 12 26.94 -1.27 22.57
C TYR A 12 28.09 -1.53 21.59
N GLN A 13 28.01 -2.60 20.80
CA GLN A 13 29.07 -3.01 19.88
C GLN A 13 29.06 -2.18 18.60
N THR A 14 27.89 -1.68 18.19
CA THR A 14 27.69 -1.17 16.82
C THR A 14 27.18 0.26 16.77
N GLY A 15 26.73 0.82 17.90
CA GLY A 15 26.05 2.09 17.96
C GLY A 15 24.70 2.05 17.24
N TRP A 16 24.29 3.20 16.69
CA TRP A 16 23.06 3.32 15.91
C TRP A 16 23.22 2.65 14.55
N ARG A 17 22.28 1.76 14.23
CA ARG A 17 22.09 1.15 12.92
C ARG A 17 20.63 1.30 12.49
N PHE A 18 20.40 1.15 11.20
CA PHE A 18 19.04 1.13 10.64
C PHE A 18 18.82 -0.22 9.99
N LYS A 19 17.82 -0.95 10.48
CA LYS A 19 17.37 -2.20 9.89
C LYS A 19 16.38 -1.90 8.79
N LYS A 20 16.55 -2.50 7.60
CA LYS A 20 15.56 -2.44 6.51
C LYS A 20 14.37 -3.33 6.85
N ARG A 21 13.15 -2.85 6.59
CA ARG A 21 11.96 -3.67 6.70
C ARG A 21 12.00 -4.78 5.65
N PRO A 22 11.73 -6.04 6.01
CA PRO A 22 11.62 -7.13 5.03
C PRO A 22 10.71 -6.74 3.86
N GLY A 23 11.15 -7.02 2.64
CA GLY A 23 10.39 -6.70 1.43
C GLY A 23 10.47 -5.25 0.94
N VAL A 24 11.24 -4.36 1.58
CA VAL A 24 11.27 -2.93 1.19
C VAL A 24 11.79 -2.70 -0.22
N ASP A 25 12.76 -3.48 -0.68
CA ASP A 25 13.33 -3.34 -2.03
C ASP A 25 12.30 -3.73 -3.09
N GLN A 26 11.64 -4.87 -2.89
CA GLN A 26 10.57 -5.35 -3.76
C GLN A 26 9.35 -4.43 -3.72
N PHE A 27 9.06 -3.83 -2.56
CA PHE A 27 8.00 -2.85 -2.42
C PHE A 27 8.28 -1.61 -3.24
N LEU A 28 9.47 -1.00 -3.10
CA LEU A 28 9.85 0.19 -3.86
C LEU A 28 9.84 -0.08 -5.36
N GLU A 29 10.37 -1.22 -5.81
CA GLU A 29 10.32 -1.64 -7.22
C GLU A 29 8.87 -1.82 -7.71
N ALA A 30 7.99 -2.43 -6.92
CA ALA A 30 6.59 -2.67 -7.30
C ALA A 30 5.79 -1.37 -7.48
N VAL A 31 6.10 -0.33 -6.69
CA VAL A 31 5.42 0.98 -6.74
C VAL A 31 6.23 2.05 -7.48
N ALA A 32 7.40 1.70 -8.02
CA ALA A 32 8.25 2.59 -8.80
C ALA A 32 7.52 3.15 -10.03
N PRO A 33 8.08 4.18 -10.69
CA PRO A 33 7.57 4.67 -11.98
C PRO A 33 7.45 3.58 -13.04
N PRO A 34 6.42 3.64 -13.89
CA PRO A 34 5.41 4.71 -14.00
C PRO A 34 4.18 4.59 -13.07
N GLN A 35 4.16 3.65 -12.11
CA GLN A 35 2.97 3.37 -11.29
C GLN A 35 2.63 4.52 -10.32
N PHE A 36 3.60 4.96 -9.52
CA PHE A 36 3.41 6.01 -8.53
C PHE A 36 4.59 7.00 -8.51
N GLU A 37 4.29 8.22 -8.08
CA GLU A 37 5.27 9.19 -7.63
C GLU A 37 5.53 8.96 -6.13
N ILE A 38 6.69 8.40 -5.79
CA ILE A 38 7.12 8.10 -4.43
C ILE A 38 7.74 9.35 -3.79
N VAL A 39 7.14 9.79 -2.68
CA VAL A 39 7.66 10.88 -1.84
C VAL A 39 7.92 10.37 -0.43
N ILE A 40 9.17 10.45 0.02
CA ILE A 40 9.46 10.23 1.44
C ILE A 40 9.19 11.52 2.19
N TYR A 41 8.17 11.51 3.05
CA TYR A 41 7.83 12.64 3.92
C TYR A 41 8.05 12.23 5.39
N THR A 42 9.00 12.86 6.07
CA THR A 42 9.41 12.50 7.43
C THR A 42 9.61 13.74 8.31
N ALA A 43 9.35 13.59 9.62
CA ALA A 43 9.65 14.60 10.64
C ALA A 43 11.11 14.55 11.12
N GLU A 44 11.92 13.66 10.55
CA GLU A 44 13.34 13.52 10.85
C GLU A 44 14.20 14.57 10.12
N GLN A 45 15.36 14.89 10.67
CA GLN A 45 16.28 15.87 10.08
C GLN A 45 16.99 15.31 8.84
N GLY A 46 17.14 16.13 7.80
CA GLY A 46 17.76 15.72 6.55
C GLY A 46 19.19 15.18 6.70
N MET A 47 19.99 15.76 7.60
CA MET A 47 21.37 15.30 7.85
C MET A 47 21.45 13.82 8.27
N THR A 48 20.45 13.32 9.00
CA THR A 48 20.39 11.91 9.41
C THR A 48 19.73 11.04 8.36
N VAL A 49 18.70 11.57 7.69
CA VAL A 49 17.83 10.81 6.78
C VAL A 49 18.48 10.55 5.42
N PHE A 50 19.16 11.53 4.84
CA PHE A 50 19.63 11.41 3.45
C PHE A 50 20.57 10.20 3.22
N PRO A 51 21.59 9.95 4.06
CA PRO A 51 22.43 8.77 3.89
C PRO A 51 21.66 7.44 4.00
N ILE A 52 20.63 7.40 4.84
CA ILE A 52 19.78 6.21 5.00
C ILE A 52 18.96 5.99 3.72
N LEU A 53 18.39 7.05 3.15
CA LEU A 53 17.62 6.95 1.91
C LEU A 53 18.49 6.58 0.71
N ASP A 54 19.72 7.09 0.63
CA ASP A 54 20.67 6.73 -0.42
C ASP A 54 21.04 5.24 -0.36
N ALA A 55 21.18 4.68 0.84
CA ALA A 55 21.41 3.25 1.04
C ALA A 55 20.15 2.39 0.85
N LEU A 56 18.97 2.97 1.12
CA LEU A 56 17.68 2.28 0.99
C LEU A 56 17.26 2.13 -0.47
N ASP A 57 17.50 3.15 -1.29
CA ASP A 57 17.04 3.26 -2.68
C ASP A 57 18.21 3.52 -3.65
N PRO A 58 19.06 2.51 -3.90
CA PRO A 58 20.18 2.64 -4.84
C PRO A 58 19.73 2.83 -6.29
N ASN A 59 18.49 2.47 -6.61
CA ASN A 59 17.93 2.53 -7.96
C ASN A 59 17.23 3.87 -8.26
N GLY A 60 17.07 4.74 -7.27
CA GLY A 60 16.49 6.08 -7.44
C GLY A 60 14.99 6.09 -7.73
N TYR A 61 14.23 5.18 -7.12
CA TYR A 61 12.77 5.15 -7.21
C TYR A 61 12.08 6.30 -6.45
N ILE A 62 12.71 6.86 -5.41
CA ILE A 62 12.19 7.96 -4.59
C ILE A 62 12.49 9.30 -5.27
N MET A 63 11.45 10.02 -5.73
CA MET A 63 11.62 11.28 -6.47
C MET A 63 11.80 12.48 -5.56
N TYR A 64 11.10 12.53 -4.42
CA TYR A 64 11.16 13.66 -3.51
C TYR A 64 11.38 13.20 -2.06
N ARG A 65 12.18 13.98 -1.34
CA ARG A 65 12.58 13.73 0.04
C ARG A 65 12.23 14.96 0.88
N LEU A 66 11.05 14.94 1.48
CA LEU A 66 10.54 15.98 2.37
C LEU A 66 10.89 15.62 3.81
N VAL A 67 11.74 16.43 4.43
CA VAL A 67 12.25 16.21 5.79
C VAL A 67 11.60 17.17 6.78
N ARG A 68 12.07 17.20 8.03
CA ARG A 68 11.50 18.02 9.12
C ARG A 68 11.16 19.46 8.71
N ASP A 69 12.03 20.11 7.95
CA ASP A 69 11.87 21.51 7.53
C ASP A 69 10.65 21.74 6.62
N ALA A 70 10.14 20.69 5.97
CA ALA A 70 8.93 20.73 5.15
C ALA A 70 7.64 20.51 5.97
N THR A 71 7.75 20.02 7.21
CA THR A 71 6.59 19.79 8.09
C THR A 71 6.14 21.07 8.79
N ARG A 72 4.89 21.11 9.23
CA ARG A 72 4.36 22.16 10.11
C ARG A 72 4.43 21.71 11.56
N PHE A 73 4.94 22.56 12.45
CA PHE A 73 4.93 22.29 13.88
C PHE A 73 3.64 22.82 14.50
N VAL A 74 2.76 21.92 14.95
CA VAL A 74 1.42 22.25 15.45
C VAL A 74 1.15 21.46 16.73
N ASP A 75 0.86 22.15 17.83
CA ASP A 75 0.59 21.57 19.16
C ASP A 75 1.69 20.60 19.64
N GLY A 76 2.95 20.99 19.47
CA GLY A 76 4.09 20.17 19.89
C GLY A 76 4.42 19.00 18.95
N HIS A 77 3.69 18.83 17.86
CA HIS A 77 3.86 17.73 16.92
C HIS A 77 4.23 18.21 15.52
N HIS A 78 5.09 17.47 14.83
CA HIS A 78 5.39 17.69 13.43
C HIS A 78 4.31 17.04 12.56
N VAL A 79 3.67 17.85 11.73
CA VAL A 79 2.53 17.46 10.91
C VAL A 79 2.86 17.67 9.44
N LYS A 80 2.48 16.70 8.62
CA LYS A 80 2.63 16.70 7.18
C LYS A 80 1.44 17.39 6.55
N ASP A 81 1.66 18.63 6.10
CA ASP A 81 0.65 19.36 5.35
C ASP A 81 0.65 18.91 3.89
N LEU A 82 -0.41 18.21 3.47
CA LEU A 82 -0.54 17.73 2.09
C LEU A 82 -0.99 18.83 1.12
N GLY A 83 -1.63 19.88 1.63
CA GLY A 83 -2.02 21.04 0.82
C GLY A 83 -0.80 21.76 0.22
N ALA A 84 0.36 21.63 0.84
CA ALA A 84 1.63 22.18 0.36
C ALA A 84 2.29 21.34 -0.76
N LEU A 85 1.80 20.12 -1.06
CA LEU A 85 2.42 19.24 -2.06
C LEU A 85 2.14 19.66 -3.51
N ASN A 86 1.18 20.57 -3.73
CA ASN A 86 0.73 20.96 -5.06
C ASN A 86 0.39 19.73 -5.93
N ARG A 87 -0.40 18.82 -5.36
CA ARG A 87 -0.94 17.61 -5.99
C ARG A 87 -2.43 17.54 -5.71
N ASP A 88 -3.17 16.94 -6.62
CA ASP A 88 -4.59 16.68 -6.39
C ASP A 88 -4.75 15.63 -5.28
N LEU A 89 -5.37 16.02 -4.17
CA LEU A 89 -5.60 15.13 -3.01
C LEU A 89 -6.50 13.94 -3.35
N SER A 90 -7.28 13.97 -4.42
CA SER A 90 -8.03 12.79 -4.88
C SER A 90 -7.12 11.66 -5.39
N ARG A 91 -5.82 11.94 -5.60
CA ARG A 91 -4.81 11.00 -6.11
C ARG A 91 -3.60 10.82 -5.18
N VAL A 92 -3.66 11.35 -3.96
CA VAL A 92 -2.57 11.28 -2.98
C VAL A 92 -2.93 10.29 -1.88
N ILE A 93 -2.05 9.33 -1.61
CA ILE A 93 -2.16 8.40 -0.48
C ILE A 93 -0.94 8.61 0.42
N VAL A 94 -1.16 8.82 1.71
CA VAL A 94 -0.11 8.89 2.72
C VAL A 94 -0.13 7.64 3.55
N ILE A 95 1.00 6.94 3.58
CA ILE A 95 1.16 5.73 4.37
C ILE A 95 1.99 6.11 5.59
N ASP A 96 1.40 6.00 6.77
CA ASP A 96 2.06 6.28 8.04
C ASP A 96 1.52 5.34 9.13
N TRP A 97 2.30 5.14 10.19
CA TRP A 97 1.83 4.45 11.39
C TRP A 97 1.32 5.43 12.45
N ASN A 98 1.79 6.69 12.41
CA ASN A 98 1.38 7.73 13.33
C ASN A 98 0.29 8.63 12.71
N GLU A 99 -0.91 8.60 13.29
CA GLU A 99 -2.04 9.43 12.85
C GLU A 99 -1.79 10.93 13.07
N ASP A 100 -1.06 11.30 14.12
CA ASP A 100 -0.77 12.71 14.44
C ASP A 100 0.06 13.38 13.33
N SER A 101 0.90 12.60 12.64
CA SER A 101 1.70 13.07 11.50
C SER A 101 0.85 13.56 10.33
N VAL A 102 -0.41 13.13 10.23
CA VAL A 102 -1.31 13.39 9.09
C VAL A 102 -2.64 14.00 9.54
N LYS A 103 -2.68 14.59 10.75
CA LYS A 103 -3.89 15.15 11.37
C LYS A 103 -4.62 16.21 10.55
N LEU A 104 -3.94 16.86 9.59
CA LEU A 104 -4.56 17.87 8.69
C LEU A 104 -5.32 17.26 7.52
N ASN A 105 -4.99 16.02 7.12
CA ASN A 105 -5.61 15.33 6.00
C ASN A 105 -5.82 13.84 6.35
N PRO A 106 -6.60 13.54 7.41
CA PRO A 106 -6.82 12.16 7.83
C PRO A 106 -7.42 11.32 6.70
N GLU A 107 -8.25 11.90 5.83
CA GLU A 107 -8.89 11.24 4.68
C GLU A 107 -7.91 10.63 3.68
N ASN A 108 -6.72 11.20 3.55
CA ASN A 108 -5.65 10.71 2.67
C ASN A 108 -4.72 9.69 3.36
N ALA A 109 -4.91 9.44 4.65
CA ALA A 109 -4.06 8.54 5.42
C ALA A 109 -4.52 7.08 5.30
N PHE A 110 -3.57 6.21 4.95
CA PHE A 110 -3.66 4.77 5.10
C PHE A 110 -2.74 4.32 6.25
N LYS A 111 -3.35 3.99 7.38
CA LYS A 111 -2.62 3.64 8.60
C LYS A 111 -2.06 2.22 8.52
N LEU A 112 -0.76 2.08 8.81
CA LEU A 112 -0.13 0.78 9.00
C LEU A 112 0.22 0.54 10.47
N PRO A 113 0.31 -0.74 10.90
CA PRO A 113 0.96 -1.07 12.15
C PRO A 113 2.40 -0.57 12.17
N ARG A 114 2.81 0.01 13.31
CA ARG A 114 4.20 0.41 13.54
C ARG A 114 5.10 -0.83 13.49
N TRP A 115 6.14 -0.79 12.68
CA TRP A 115 7.10 -1.87 12.60
C TRP A 115 8.19 -1.72 13.66
N THR A 116 8.44 -2.79 14.41
CA THR A 116 9.38 -2.79 15.55
C THR A 116 10.65 -3.59 15.26
N GLY A 117 11.00 -3.78 13.99
CA GLY A 117 12.25 -4.45 13.60
C GLY A 117 12.17 -5.98 13.45
N ASN A 118 10.98 -6.60 13.49
CA ASN A 118 10.82 -8.05 13.31
C ASN A 118 11.09 -8.49 11.86
N ASP A 119 11.73 -9.66 11.69
CA ASP A 119 12.14 -10.19 10.38
C ASP A 119 11.01 -10.94 9.63
N ASP A 120 10.00 -11.42 10.36
CA ASP A 120 8.87 -12.16 9.78
C ASP A 120 7.76 -11.23 9.23
N ASP A 121 8.02 -9.91 9.12
CA ASP A 121 7.06 -8.95 8.60
C ASP A 121 6.82 -9.16 7.10
N THR A 122 5.54 -9.24 6.71
CA THR A 122 5.12 -9.36 5.30
C THR A 122 4.26 -8.18 4.84
N THR A 123 4.08 -7.18 5.70
CA THR A 123 3.14 -6.07 5.53
C THR A 123 3.39 -5.27 4.25
N LEU A 124 4.65 -5.09 3.85
CA LEU A 124 4.98 -4.34 2.64
C LEU A 124 4.54 -5.04 1.34
N TYR A 125 4.54 -6.38 1.31
CA TYR A 125 4.02 -7.12 0.15
C TYR A 125 2.51 -6.93 0.00
N ASP A 126 1.79 -6.94 1.11
CA ASP A 126 0.34 -6.72 1.13
C ASP A 126 -0.01 -5.30 0.75
N LEU A 127 0.77 -4.33 1.21
CA LEU A 127 0.65 -2.94 0.84
C LEU A 127 0.89 -2.71 -0.67
N ALA A 128 1.92 -3.33 -1.25
CA ALA A 128 2.16 -3.26 -2.69
C ALA A 128 0.96 -3.82 -3.47
N ALA A 129 0.40 -4.96 -3.04
CA ALA A 129 -0.78 -5.54 -3.67
C ALA A 129 -2.00 -4.61 -3.56
N PHE A 130 -2.22 -3.99 -2.39
CA PHE A 130 -3.29 -3.02 -2.17
C PHE A 130 -3.19 -1.82 -3.12
N LEU A 131 -2.02 -1.17 -3.17
CA LEU A 131 -1.78 -0.02 -4.05
C LEU A 131 -1.97 -0.39 -5.53
N LYS A 132 -1.47 -1.57 -5.95
CA LYS A 132 -1.67 -2.06 -7.31
C LYS A 132 -3.13 -2.33 -7.65
N THR A 133 -3.93 -2.78 -6.68
CA THR A 133 -5.39 -2.92 -6.87
C THR A 133 -6.07 -1.57 -7.06
N ILE A 134 -5.71 -0.54 -6.29
CA ILE A 134 -6.23 0.82 -6.48
C ILE A 134 -5.90 1.33 -7.89
N LEU A 135 -4.65 1.15 -8.32
CA LEU A 135 -4.20 1.57 -9.64
C LEU A 135 -4.97 0.85 -10.76
N THR A 136 -5.10 -0.48 -10.66
CA THR A 136 -5.82 -1.30 -11.66
C THR A 136 -7.31 -0.98 -11.71
N ALA A 137 -7.92 -0.65 -10.58
CA ALA A 137 -9.34 -0.30 -10.50
C ALA A 137 -9.65 1.10 -11.07
N ASN A 138 -8.63 1.91 -11.38
CA ASN A 138 -8.76 3.28 -11.92
C ASN A 138 -9.73 4.14 -11.10
N VAL A 139 -9.57 4.07 -9.78
CA VAL A 139 -10.38 4.81 -8.79
C VAL A 139 -10.24 6.31 -9.04
N GLN A 140 -11.37 7.02 -9.15
CA GLN A 140 -11.36 8.47 -9.41
C GLN A 140 -10.86 9.27 -8.20
N ASP A 141 -11.30 8.88 -7.00
CA ASP A 141 -10.86 9.48 -5.74
C ASP A 141 -10.43 8.39 -4.75
N VAL A 142 -9.14 8.36 -4.41
CA VAL A 142 -8.59 7.35 -3.51
C VAL A 142 -9.19 7.42 -2.11
N ARG A 143 -9.68 8.59 -1.68
CA ARG A 143 -10.17 8.83 -0.32
C ARG A 143 -11.39 7.99 0.00
N ASP A 144 -12.23 7.66 -0.98
CA ASP A 144 -13.39 6.77 -0.79
C ASP A 144 -12.95 5.37 -0.35
N VAL A 145 -11.92 4.84 -1.02
CA VAL A 145 -11.33 3.54 -0.68
C VAL A 145 -10.66 3.60 0.69
N LEU A 146 -9.87 4.64 0.95
CA LEU A 146 -9.19 4.82 2.23
C LEU A 146 -10.17 4.95 3.40
N ASN A 147 -11.26 5.70 3.22
CA ASN A 147 -12.30 5.89 4.23
C ASN A 147 -13.02 4.58 4.59
N TYR A 148 -13.24 3.68 3.62
CA TYR A 148 -13.77 2.35 3.89
C TYR A 148 -12.79 1.54 4.76
N TYR A 149 -11.52 1.47 4.37
CA TYR A 149 -10.53 0.67 5.09
C TYR A 149 -10.13 1.24 6.46
N ARG A 150 -10.27 2.55 6.68
CA ARG A 150 -9.98 3.19 7.97
C ARG A 150 -10.89 2.72 9.11
N GLN A 151 -12.05 2.15 8.80
CA GLN A 151 -13.01 1.67 9.79
C GLN A 151 -12.54 0.40 10.53
N PHE A 152 -11.49 -0.25 10.04
CA PHE A 152 -10.99 -1.50 10.56
C PHE A 152 -9.66 -1.30 11.30
N ASP A 153 -9.45 -2.07 12.36
CA ASP A 153 -8.21 -2.03 13.15
C ASP A 153 -6.98 -2.42 12.31
N ASN A 154 -7.14 -3.39 11.41
CA ASN A 154 -6.12 -3.79 10.44
C ASN A 154 -6.66 -3.70 9.01
N PRO A 155 -6.43 -2.56 8.32
CA PRO A 155 -6.84 -2.33 6.94
C PRO A 155 -6.36 -3.40 5.95
N LEU A 156 -5.13 -3.88 6.09
CA LEU A 156 -4.52 -4.81 5.14
C LEU A 156 -5.06 -6.23 5.28
N GLU A 157 -5.34 -6.69 6.51
CA GLU A 157 -5.99 -7.98 6.72
C GLU A 157 -7.40 -7.98 6.12
N MET A 158 -8.14 -6.89 6.29
CA MET A 158 -9.44 -6.73 5.64
C MET A 158 -9.34 -6.69 4.12
N PHE A 159 -8.29 -6.08 3.57
CA PHE A 159 -8.03 -6.12 2.13
C PHE A 159 -7.77 -7.55 1.63
N LYS A 160 -6.94 -8.33 2.33
CA LYS A 160 -6.70 -9.75 2.00
C LYS A 160 -7.99 -10.55 1.99
N GLU A 161 -8.81 -10.38 3.02
CA GLU A 161 -10.07 -11.11 3.15
C GLU A 161 -11.04 -10.75 2.04
N ASN A 162 -11.18 -9.47 1.69
CA ASN A 162 -12.03 -9.02 0.59
C ASN A 162 -11.53 -9.60 -0.75
N ARG A 163 -10.22 -9.61 -0.97
CA ARG A 163 -9.61 -10.19 -2.17
C ARG A 163 -9.86 -11.70 -2.26
N ARG A 164 -9.73 -12.41 -1.14
CA ARG A 164 -10.00 -13.86 -1.05
C ARG A 164 -11.46 -14.18 -1.36
N LYS A 165 -12.40 -13.44 -0.75
CA LYS A 165 -13.84 -13.59 -1.02
C LYS A 165 -14.18 -13.34 -2.48
N PHE A 166 -13.60 -12.30 -3.07
CA PHE A 166 -13.80 -11.97 -4.47
C PHE A 166 -13.32 -13.08 -5.41
N LEU A 167 -12.14 -13.67 -5.16
CA LEU A 167 -11.62 -14.79 -5.95
C LEU A 167 -12.52 -16.02 -5.87
N ILE A 168 -12.99 -16.38 -4.67
CA ILE A 168 -13.90 -17.52 -4.48
C ILE A 168 -15.21 -17.28 -5.25
N GLN A 169 -15.78 -16.08 -5.16
CA GLN A 169 -17.00 -15.72 -5.91
C GLN A 169 -16.81 -15.84 -7.42
N MET A 170 -15.68 -15.36 -7.94
CA MET A 170 -15.36 -15.50 -9.37
C MET A 170 -15.23 -16.96 -9.80
N GLU A 171 -14.59 -17.82 -9.00
CA GLU A 171 -14.47 -19.25 -9.28
C GLU A 171 -15.84 -19.95 -9.27
N GLU A 172 -16.70 -19.63 -8.30
CA GLU A 172 -18.07 -20.16 -8.24
C GLU A 172 -18.91 -19.73 -9.46
N GLU A 173 -18.79 -18.48 -9.90
CA GLU A 173 -19.47 -17.98 -11.10
C GLU A 173 -18.97 -18.67 -12.37
N GLN A 174 -17.65 -18.88 -12.50
CA GLN A 174 -17.06 -19.61 -13.62
C GLN A 174 -17.54 -21.07 -13.65
N ASN A 175 -17.57 -21.74 -12.50
CA ASN A 175 -18.07 -23.11 -12.39
C ASN A 175 -19.56 -23.21 -12.75
N LYS A 176 -20.40 -22.28 -12.27
CA LYS A 176 -21.83 -22.20 -12.64
C LYS A 176 -22.03 -21.97 -14.14
N GLN A 177 -21.21 -21.12 -14.76
CA GLN A 177 -21.25 -20.90 -16.21
C GLN A 177 -20.80 -22.13 -17.00
N GLN A 178 -19.78 -22.84 -16.51
CA GLN A 178 -19.28 -24.07 -17.13
C GLN A 178 -20.29 -25.22 -17.02
N ASP A 179 -20.98 -25.35 -15.88
CA ASP A 179 -22.03 -26.35 -15.71
C ASP A 179 -23.27 -26.01 -16.55
N ASN A 180 -23.70 -24.74 -16.60
CA ASN A 180 -24.79 -24.31 -17.47
C ASN A 180 -24.48 -24.56 -18.96
N SER A 181 -23.26 -24.29 -19.41
CA SER A 181 -22.85 -24.57 -20.80
C SER A 181 -22.78 -26.08 -21.11
N LYS A 182 -22.28 -26.92 -20.19
CA LYS A 182 -22.36 -28.39 -20.32
C LYS A 182 -23.80 -28.90 -20.40
N VAL A 183 -24.70 -28.36 -19.57
CA VAL A 183 -26.14 -28.71 -19.62
C VAL A 183 -26.75 -28.31 -20.96
N LEU A 184 -26.48 -27.11 -21.46
CA LEU A 184 -26.95 -26.64 -22.76
C LEU A 184 -26.47 -27.54 -23.91
N ILE A 185 -25.18 -27.90 -23.93
CA ILE A 185 -24.60 -28.80 -24.95
C ILE A 185 -25.23 -30.21 -24.87
N SER A 186 -25.46 -30.74 -23.65
CA SER A 186 -26.09 -32.06 -23.48
C SER A 186 -27.56 -32.11 -23.95
N ARG A 187 -28.28 -30.97 -23.85
CA ARG A 187 -29.65 -30.79 -24.35
C ARG A 187 -29.68 -30.63 -25.88
N TRP A 188 -28.61 -30.08 -26.46
CA TRP A 188 -28.42 -29.95 -27.90
C TRP A 188 -27.91 -31.27 -28.51
N LYS A 189 -28.71 -32.35 -28.40
CA LYS A 189 -28.54 -33.53 -29.23
C LYS A 189 -29.34 -33.33 -30.52
N PRO A 190 -28.70 -33.20 -31.70
CA PRO A 190 -29.44 -33.04 -32.94
C PRO A 190 -30.28 -34.30 -33.18
N SER A 191 -31.59 -34.14 -33.33
CA SER A 191 -32.53 -35.22 -33.66
C SER A 191 -32.45 -35.64 -35.14
N PHE A 192 -31.24 -35.76 -35.70
CA PHE A 192 -30.99 -36.16 -37.09
C PHE A 192 -30.69 -37.66 -37.22
N LEU A 193 -31.32 -38.50 -36.38
CA LEU A 193 -31.43 -39.94 -36.59
C LEU A 193 -32.72 -40.42 -35.91
N ARG A 194 -33.88 -40.03 -36.44
CA ARG A 194 -35.15 -40.67 -36.11
C ARG A 194 -35.71 -41.28 -37.40
N ASN A 195 -35.53 -42.60 -37.51
CA ASN A 195 -35.93 -43.49 -38.60
C ASN A 195 -37.17 -43.04 -39.40
N ARG A 196 -37.03 -43.01 -40.74
CA ARG A 196 -37.57 -44.05 -41.62
C ARG A 196 -36.96 -43.94 -43.02
#